data_AF-A0A9D6S2K3-F1
#
_entry.id   AF-A0A9D6S2K3-F1
#
_cell.length_a   1.000
_cell.length_b   1.000
_cell.length_c   1.000
_cell.angle_alpha   90.00
_cell.angle_beta   90.00
_cell.angle_gamma   90.00
#
_symmetry.space_group_name_H-M   'P 1'
#
loop_
_entity.id
_entity.type
_entity.pdbx_description
1 polymer ?
#
loop_
_entity_poly.entity_id
_entity_poly.type
_entity_poly.pdbx_seq_one_letter_code
_entity_poly.pdbx_strand_id
1 'polypeptide(L)'
;MSWKLAWFVTYLLVLACLPHSMAGDDEPTLQLRITQPSALVFNLNTPAAGQVYPPTAFPAFYTPTSPSTTSAQRVNLEITVSGSGTIKWRVLVSGLPFAPDFPVDRLEYVMSGSNTYVRLSSSQQLFTSGSQKGTIRRRHNYRLRLEGNEPPGSFQTTVTYTLVSP
;
A
#
# COMPACT_ATOMS: atom_id res chain seq x y z
N MET A 1 -69.09 13.55 32.70
CA MET A 1 -67.86 13.20 31.96
C MET A 1 -67.47 14.41 31.12
N SER A 2 -66.48 15.18 31.60
CA SER A 2 -65.12 15.31 30.99
C SER A 2 -65.13 16.19 29.71
N TRP A 3 -64.93 17.50 29.81
CA TRP A 3 -63.63 18.23 29.66
C TRP A 3 -62.90 17.98 28.34
N LYS A 4 -62.71 19.03 27.52
CA LYS A 4 -61.42 19.76 27.36
C LYS A 4 -61.48 20.90 26.32
N LEU A 5 -60.97 22.06 26.74
CA LEU A 5 -60.48 23.18 25.93
C LEU A 5 -59.35 22.72 24.98
N ALA A 6 -59.24 23.38 23.82
CA ALA A 6 -57.97 23.54 23.12
C ALA A 6 -57.86 24.96 22.54
N TRP A 7 -57.11 25.80 23.24
CA TRP A 7 -56.37 26.94 22.70
C TRP A 7 -55.13 26.40 21.97
N PHE A 8 -54.65 27.03 20.88
CA PHE A 8 -53.22 27.22 20.55
C PHE A 8 -53.16 28.22 19.38
N VAL A 9 -52.78 29.49 19.61
CA VAL A 9 -51.41 30.06 19.63
C VAL A 9 -50.92 30.47 18.24
N THR A 10 -50.78 31.79 18.11
CA THR A 10 -50.04 32.55 17.11
C THR A 10 -48.59 32.08 17.03
N TYR A 11 -48.10 31.73 15.84
CA TYR A 11 -46.67 31.60 15.60
C TYR A 11 -46.11 32.84 14.90
N LEU A 12 -45.22 33.50 15.63
CA LEU A 12 -44.33 34.57 15.22
C LEU A 12 -43.36 34.05 14.15
N LEU A 13 -43.34 34.68 12.98
CA LEU A 13 -42.34 34.43 11.94
C LEU A 13 -41.03 35.11 12.37
N VAL A 14 -40.09 34.37 12.96
CA VAL A 14 -38.73 34.86 13.17
C VAL A 14 -37.93 34.56 11.90
N LEU A 15 -37.68 35.60 11.12
CA LEU A 15 -36.65 35.62 10.08
C LEU A 15 -35.28 35.46 10.76
N ALA A 16 -34.78 34.22 10.85
CA ALA A 16 -33.38 33.98 11.15
C ALA A 16 -32.59 34.13 9.84
N CYS A 17 -31.95 35.29 9.67
CA CYS A 17 -30.90 35.48 8.68
C CYS A 17 -29.70 34.62 9.12
N LEU A 18 -29.58 33.42 8.57
CA LEU A 18 -28.37 32.61 8.76
C LEU A 18 -27.23 33.21 7.93
N PRO A 19 -26.02 33.32 8.50
CA PRO A 19 -24.88 33.86 7.78
C PRO A 19 -24.45 32.91 6.65
N HIS A 20 -23.84 33.53 5.65
CA HIS A 20 -23.18 32.95 4.49
C HIS A 20 -22.42 31.66 4.83
N SER A 21 -22.78 30.54 4.18
CA SER A 21 -21.84 29.45 3.92
C SER A 21 -21.38 29.59 2.47
N MET A 22 -20.41 30.47 2.25
CA MET A 22 -19.61 30.47 1.04
C MET A 22 -18.42 29.55 1.26
N ALA A 23 -18.13 28.74 0.24
CA ALA A 23 -17.02 27.79 0.13
C ALA A 23 -17.10 26.59 1.09
N GLY A 24 -17.65 25.48 0.59
CA GLY A 24 -17.17 24.18 1.02
C GLY A 24 -15.73 24.06 0.54
N ASP A 25 -14.78 24.32 1.43
CA ASP A 25 -13.40 23.91 1.22
C ASP A 25 -13.43 22.38 1.12
N ASP A 26 -13.32 21.87 -0.11
CA ASP A 26 -13.03 20.46 -0.36
C ASP A 26 -11.63 20.20 0.21
N GLU A 27 -11.58 19.86 1.51
CA GLU A 27 -10.36 19.46 2.19
C GLU A 27 -9.68 18.35 1.37
N PRO A 28 -8.40 18.50 1.05
CA PRO A 28 -7.78 17.54 0.16
C PRO A 28 -7.67 16.18 0.87
N THR A 29 -8.08 15.12 0.18
CA THR A 29 -8.11 13.76 0.72
C THR A 29 -7.00 12.93 0.09
N LEU A 30 -6.34 12.12 0.93
CA LEU A 30 -5.22 11.28 0.54
C LEU A 30 -5.58 9.80 0.74
N GLN A 31 -5.50 9.00 -0.32
CA GLN A 31 -5.83 7.57 -0.28
C GLN A 31 -4.74 6.74 -0.94
N LEU A 32 -4.44 5.58 -0.33
CA LEU A 32 -3.56 4.57 -0.88
C LEU A 32 -4.38 3.31 -1.17
N ARG A 33 -4.27 2.82 -2.41
CA ARG A 33 -4.85 1.57 -2.85
C ARG A 33 -3.75 0.64 -3.37
N ILE A 34 -3.79 -0.61 -2.93
CA ILE A 34 -2.86 -1.66 -3.35
C ILE A 34 -3.68 -2.69 -4.12
N THR A 35 -3.34 -2.92 -5.39
CA THR A 35 -4.16 -3.78 -6.29
C THR A 35 -3.75 -5.26 -6.24
N GLN A 36 -2.76 -5.64 -5.42
CA GLN A 36 -2.31 -7.01 -5.25
C GLN A 36 -2.20 -7.36 -3.76
N PRO A 37 -2.35 -8.65 -3.39
CA PRO A 37 -2.23 -9.06 -2.00
C PRO A 37 -0.88 -8.66 -1.42
N SER A 38 -0.89 -8.23 -0.16
CA SER A 38 0.30 -7.84 0.61
C SER A 38 1.20 -9.02 0.98
N ALA A 39 0.71 -10.25 0.81
CA ALA A 39 1.48 -11.47 1.03
C ALA A 39 2.22 -11.89 -0.24
N LEU A 40 3.53 -12.07 -0.11
CA LEU A 40 4.42 -12.60 -1.13
C LEU A 40 4.77 -14.04 -0.76
N VAL A 41 4.68 -14.95 -1.73
CA VAL A 41 5.02 -16.36 -1.61
C VAL A 41 6.10 -16.70 -2.62
N PHE A 42 7.13 -17.40 -2.16
CA PHE A 42 8.24 -17.91 -2.97
C PHE A 42 8.31 -19.42 -2.76
N ASN A 43 7.77 -20.19 -3.71
CA ASN A 43 7.83 -21.65 -3.65
C ASN A 43 9.04 -22.16 -4.41
N LEU A 44 10.08 -22.57 -3.70
CA LEU A 44 11.31 -23.14 -4.27
C LEU A 44 11.12 -24.57 -4.80
N ASN A 45 10.05 -25.27 -4.42
CA ASN A 45 9.68 -26.56 -5.03
C ASN A 45 9.09 -26.38 -6.44
N THR A 46 8.47 -25.22 -6.69
CA THR A 46 7.91 -24.86 -8.00
C THR A 46 8.31 -23.41 -8.33
N PRO A 47 9.59 -23.15 -8.62
CA PRO A 47 10.07 -21.79 -8.86
C PRO A 47 9.32 -21.12 -10.02
N ALA A 48 9.36 -19.79 -10.07
CA ALA A 48 8.77 -19.05 -11.18
C ALA A 48 9.43 -19.47 -12.51
N ALA A 49 8.70 -19.28 -13.62
CA ALA A 49 9.15 -19.68 -14.95
C ALA A 49 10.57 -19.14 -15.26
N GLY A 50 11.46 -20.03 -15.70
CA GLY A 50 12.86 -19.70 -16.00
C GLY A 50 13.80 -19.72 -14.78
N GLN A 51 13.30 -20.00 -13.57
CA GLN A 51 14.12 -20.19 -12.37
C GLN A 51 14.25 -21.67 -12.06
N VAL A 52 15.45 -22.09 -11.65
CA VAL A 52 15.77 -23.47 -11.27
C VAL A 52 16.21 -23.48 -9.82
N TYR A 53 15.76 -24.48 -9.06
CA TYR A 53 16.22 -24.74 -7.70
C TYR A 53 16.65 -26.22 -7.60
N PRO A 54 17.80 -26.53 -6.96
CA PRO A 54 18.75 -25.60 -6.36
C PRO A 54 19.50 -24.77 -7.42
N PRO A 55 19.96 -23.54 -7.09
CA PRO A 55 20.74 -22.73 -8.01
C PRO A 55 22.17 -23.26 -8.16
N THR A 56 22.81 -22.95 -9.28
CA THR A 56 24.19 -23.37 -9.56
C THR A 56 25.24 -22.48 -8.89
N ALA A 57 24.86 -21.29 -8.42
CA ALA A 57 25.73 -20.33 -7.75
C ALA A 57 24.94 -19.45 -6.77
N PHE A 58 25.65 -18.87 -5.80
CA PHE A 58 25.12 -17.94 -4.82
C PHE A 58 25.81 -16.57 -4.90
N PRO A 59 25.12 -15.46 -4.58
CA PRO A 59 23.70 -15.40 -4.21
C PRO A 59 22.79 -15.67 -5.42
N ALA A 60 21.65 -16.32 -5.16
CA ALA A 60 20.62 -16.58 -6.16
C ALA A 60 19.38 -15.74 -5.88
N PHE A 61 18.64 -15.38 -6.93
CA PHE A 61 17.48 -14.51 -6.82
C PHE A 61 16.23 -15.19 -7.39
N TYR A 62 15.19 -15.29 -6.57
CA TYR A 62 13.91 -15.89 -6.93
C TYR A 62 12.83 -14.83 -6.95
N THR A 63 11.92 -14.91 -7.92
CA THR A 63 10.76 -14.04 -7.97
C THR A 63 9.59 -14.69 -7.23
N PRO A 64 8.66 -13.92 -6.67
CA PRO A 64 7.46 -14.47 -6.04
C PRO A 64 6.71 -15.40 -7.00
N THR A 65 6.33 -16.57 -6.49
CA THR A 65 5.39 -17.48 -7.16
C THR A 65 3.94 -17.04 -6.93
N SER A 66 3.67 -16.30 -5.85
CA SER A 66 2.38 -15.64 -5.60
C SER A 66 2.55 -14.28 -4.90
N PRO A 67 1.80 -13.24 -5.28
CA PRO A 67 1.20 -13.12 -6.62
C PRO A 67 2.34 -13.30 -7.64
N SER A 68 2.09 -14.04 -8.72
CA SER A 68 3.13 -14.39 -9.70
C SER A 68 3.73 -13.09 -10.32
N THR A 69 4.89 -13.04 -11.01
CA THR A 69 5.64 -11.80 -11.43
C THR A 69 5.96 -11.52 -12.94
N THR A 70 5.12 -11.87 -13.91
CA THR A 70 5.04 -11.38 -15.30
C THR A 70 4.51 -9.93 -15.36
N SER A 71 4.35 -9.31 -16.54
CA SER A 71 3.71 -7.98 -16.65
C SER A 71 2.31 -7.91 -16.01
N ALA A 72 1.64 -9.05 -15.80
CA ALA A 72 0.36 -9.21 -15.12
C ALA A 72 0.44 -9.14 -13.56
N GLN A 73 1.60 -8.81 -13.02
CA GLN A 73 2.07 -9.53 -11.85
C GLN A 73 3.10 -8.67 -11.05
N ARG A 74 3.00 -7.35 -11.21
CA ARG A 74 3.68 -6.30 -10.44
C ARG A 74 2.78 -5.78 -9.33
N VAL A 75 3.33 -5.43 -8.17
CA VAL A 75 2.54 -4.75 -7.14
C VAL A 75 2.30 -3.32 -7.59
N ASN A 76 1.01 -3.00 -7.75
CA ASN A 76 0.56 -1.67 -8.13
C ASN A 76 0.12 -0.91 -6.87
N LEU A 77 0.75 0.24 -6.65
CA LEU A 77 0.30 1.25 -5.70
C LEU A 77 -0.38 2.37 -6.48
N GLU A 78 -1.61 2.67 -6.10
CA GLU A 78 -2.36 3.80 -6.59
C GLU A 78 -2.54 4.77 -5.43
N ILE A 79 -1.99 5.98 -5.57
CA ILE A 79 -2.07 7.06 -4.60
C ILE A 79 -2.98 8.10 -5.21
N THR A 80 -4.07 8.43 -4.53
CA THR A 80 -5.04 9.40 -5.00
C THR A 80 -5.06 10.59 -4.06
N VAL A 81 -4.84 11.77 -4.62
CA VAL A 81 -5.00 13.07 -3.94
C VAL A 81 -6.18 13.80 -4.57
N SER A 82 -7.28 13.92 -3.84
CA SER A 82 -8.52 14.58 -4.28
C SER A 82 -8.75 15.87 -3.47
N GLY A 83 -9.73 16.70 -3.87
CA GLY A 83 -10.07 17.97 -3.20
C GLY A 83 -9.32 19.19 -3.73
N SER A 84 -9.43 20.32 -3.03
CA SER A 84 -8.79 21.57 -3.39
C SER A 84 -7.32 21.60 -2.94
N GLY A 85 -6.41 21.99 -3.83
CA GLY A 85 -4.99 22.11 -3.51
C GLY A 85 -4.13 20.86 -3.74
N THR A 86 -2.90 20.95 -3.24
CA THR A 86 -1.82 19.97 -3.41
C THR A 86 -1.28 19.59 -2.03
N ILE A 87 -1.24 18.29 -1.72
CA ILE A 87 -0.65 17.79 -0.46
C ILE A 87 0.65 17.05 -0.76
N LYS A 88 1.65 17.25 0.09
CA LYS A 88 2.83 16.37 0.16
C LYS A 88 2.41 15.01 0.72
N TRP A 89 3.01 13.95 0.22
CA TRP A 89 2.75 12.60 0.70
C TRP A 89 4.03 11.77 0.66
N ARG A 90 4.09 10.77 1.54
CA ARG A 90 5.11 9.72 1.52
C ARG A 90 4.42 8.37 1.66
N VAL A 91 4.94 7.39 0.95
CA VAL A 91 4.63 5.98 1.20
C VAL A 91 5.85 5.40 1.89
N LEU A 92 5.61 4.79 3.04
CA LEU A 92 6.59 3.99 3.78
C LEU A 92 6.33 2.52 3.50
N VAL A 93 7.38 1.70 3.50
CA VAL A 93 7.31 0.25 3.35
C VAL A 93 8.04 -0.45 4.49
N SER A 94 7.52 -1.58 4.95
CA SER A 94 8.21 -2.52 5.84
C SER A 94 7.75 -3.95 5.54
N GLY A 95 8.48 -4.94 6.03
CA GLY A 95 8.11 -6.35 5.88
C GLY A 95 8.30 -7.16 7.15
N LEU A 96 7.74 -8.37 7.15
CA LEU A 96 7.97 -9.37 8.18
C LEU A 96 9.04 -10.38 7.73
N PRO A 97 9.80 -10.99 8.65
CA PRO A 97 10.66 -12.11 8.31
C PRO A 97 9.82 -13.28 7.76
N PHE A 98 10.44 -14.11 6.91
CA PHE A 98 9.76 -15.26 6.31
C PHE A 98 9.64 -16.43 7.29
N ALA A 99 10.67 -16.58 8.13
CA ALA A 99 10.81 -17.55 9.20
C ALA A 99 11.82 -16.99 10.23
N PRO A 100 11.92 -17.52 11.45
CA PRO A 100 12.86 -17.02 12.46
C PRO A 100 14.33 -16.98 11.99
N ASP A 101 14.72 -17.92 11.15
CA ASP A 101 16.05 -18.10 10.55
C ASP A 101 16.18 -17.45 9.15
N PHE A 102 15.09 -16.88 8.62
CA PHE A 102 15.06 -16.28 7.30
C PHE A 102 14.71 -14.79 7.40
N PRO A 103 15.73 -13.92 7.53
CA PRO A 103 15.54 -12.51 7.82
C PRO A 103 14.88 -11.74 6.66
N VAL A 104 14.18 -10.67 7.01
CA VAL A 104 13.44 -9.82 6.05
C VAL A 104 14.36 -9.15 5.02
N ASP A 105 15.65 -8.95 5.33
CA ASP A 105 16.62 -8.31 4.43
C ASP A 105 17.06 -9.21 3.26
N ARG A 106 16.61 -10.46 3.24
CA ARG A 106 16.64 -11.33 2.06
C ARG A 106 15.57 -10.98 1.04
N LEU A 107 14.51 -10.27 1.44
CA LEU A 107 13.55 -9.70 0.52
C LEU A 107 14.09 -8.39 -0.02
N GLU A 108 14.14 -8.26 -1.34
CA GLU A 108 14.55 -7.05 -2.01
C GLU A 108 13.43 -6.55 -2.92
N TYR A 109 13.33 -5.23 -3.08
CA TYR A 109 12.36 -4.61 -3.98
C TYR A 109 13.01 -3.62 -4.95
N VAL A 110 12.38 -3.43 -6.09
CA VAL A 110 12.80 -2.42 -7.08
C VAL A 110 11.59 -1.70 -7.65
N MET A 111 11.68 -0.38 -7.74
CA MET A 111 10.68 0.44 -8.42
C MET A 111 10.77 0.23 -9.93
N SER A 112 9.64 0.19 -10.63
CA SER A 112 9.63 0.18 -12.10
C SER A 112 10.36 1.41 -12.63
N GLY A 113 11.34 1.20 -13.51
CA GLY A 113 12.23 2.24 -14.03
C GLY A 113 13.52 2.43 -13.22
N SER A 114 13.66 1.75 -12.08
CA SER A 114 14.94 1.62 -11.36
C SER A 114 15.61 0.30 -11.71
N ASN A 115 16.94 0.28 -11.66
CA ASN A 115 17.76 -0.94 -11.77
C ASN A 115 18.38 -1.34 -10.42
N THR A 116 18.10 -0.57 -9.36
CA THR A 116 18.69 -0.77 -8.04
C THR A 116 17.66 -1.42 -7.13
N TYR A 117 17.94 -2.66 -6.74
CA TYR A 117 17.18 -3.36 -5.70
C TYR A 117 17.59 -2.86 -4.32
N VAL A 118 16.60 -2.66 -3.46
CA VAL A 118 16.75 -2.22 -2.07
C VAL A 118 16.32 -3.35 -1.15
N ARG A 119 17.13 -3.65 -0.13
CA ARG A 119 16.78 -4.64 0.90
C ARG A 119 15.66 -4.10 1.77
N LEU A 120 14.63 -4.92 1.96
CA LEU A 120 13.53 -4.60 2.84
C LEU A 120 13.97 -4.66 4.31
N SER A 121 13.31 -3.87 5.16
CA SER A 121 13.52 -3.88 6.60
C SER A 121 12.21 -4.17 7.33
N SER A 122 12.34 -4.66 8.57
CA SER A 122 11.23 -4.72 9.52
C SER A 122 10.82 -3.34 10.02
N SER A 123 11.73 -2.36 9.93
CA SER A 123 11.45 -0.95 10.19
C SER A 123 10.90 -0.26 8.94
N GLN A 124 10.09 0.78 9.14
CA GLN A 124 9.57 1.58 8.04
C GLN A 124 10.71 2.28 7.28
N GLN A 125 10.73 2.12 5.97
CA GLN A 125 11.65 2.76 5.04
C GLN A 125 10.85 3.63 4.06
N LEU A 126 11.43 4.75 3.62
CA LEU A 126 10.82 5.55 2.58
C LEU A 126 10.76 4.74 1.28
N PHE A 127 9.54 4.54 0.77
CA PHE A 127 9.30 3.83 -0.48
C PHE A 127 9.20 4.79 -1.67
N THR A 128 8.34 5.81 -1.55
CA THR A 128 8.21 6.88 -2.54
C THR A 128 7.58 8.12 -1.91
N SER A 129 7.67 9.27 -2.57
CA SER A 129 7.06 10.52 -2.11
C SER A 129 6.63 11.39 -3.28
N GLY A 130 5.80 12.40 -3.00
CA GLY A 130 5.35 13.36 -3.99
C GLY A 130 4.53 14.49 -3.38
N SER A 131 4.05 15.39 -4.23
CA SER A 131 3.31 16.58 -3.82
C SER A 131 2.42 17.08 -4.95
N GLN A 132 1.50 16.25 -5.46
CA GLN A 132 0.67 16.63 -6.59
C GLN A 132 -0.76 16.15 -6.39
N LYS A 133 -1.72 16.91 -6.92
CA LYS A 133 -3.11 16.52 -7.04
C LYS A 133 -3.29 15.41 -8.09
N GLY A 134 -4.33 14.60 -7.93
CA GLY A 134 -4.71 13.56 -8.88
C GLY A 134 -4.22 12.16 -8.48
N THR A 135 -4.27 11.24 -9.45
CA THR A 135 -3.92 9.84 -9.24
C THR A 135 -2.50 9.55 -9.73
N ILE A 136 -1.67 9.05 -8.83
CA ILE A 136 -0.32 8.56 -9.11
C ILE A 136 -0.33 7.04 -9.07
N ARG A 137 0.20 6.41 -10.12
CA ARG A 137 0.43 4.96 -10.14
C ARG A 137 1.92 4.67 -10.07
N ARG A 138 2.30 3.84 -9.11
CA ARG A 138 3.65 3.30 -8.96
C ARG A 138 3.61 1.79 -9.05
N ARG A 139 4.58 1.23 -9.75
CA ARG A 139 4.75 -0.22 -9.91
C ARG A 139 6.09 -0.62 -9.36
N HIS A 140 6.18 -1.80 -8.77
CA HIS A 140 7.43 -2.33 -8.25
C HIS A 140 7.39 -3.86 -8.23
N ASN A 141 8.57 -4.45 -8.07
CA ASN A 141 8.76 -5.90 -8.03
C ASN A 141 9.53 -6.28 -6.76
N TYR A 142 9.38 -7.54 -6.38
CA TYR A 142 10.12 -8.17 -5.29
C TYR A 142 10.98 -9.32 -5.80
N ARG A 143 12.06 -9.61 -5.08
CA ARG A 143 12.84 -10.83 -5.23
C ARG A 143 13.34 -11.33 -3.88
N LEU A 144 13.43 -12.65 -3.76
CA LEU A 144 14.05 -13.34 -2.64
C LEU A 144 15.52 -13.60 -2.98
N ARG A 145 16.42 -13.21 -2.10
CA ARG A 145 17.85 -13.51 -2.18
C ARG A 145 18.17 -14.74 -1.33
N LEU A 146 18.63 -15.81 -1.97
CA LEU A 146 19.19 -17.00 -1.31
C LEU A 146 20.71 -16.90 -1.29
N GLU A 147 21.32 -17.30 -0.18
CA GLU A 147 22.76 -17.13 0.03
C GLU A 147 23.50 -18.44 0.33
N GLY A 148 22.80 -19.56 0.38
CA GLY A 148 23.42 -20.87 0.45
C GLY A 148 22.43 -22.02 0.52
N ASN A 149 22.52 -22.80 1.58
CA ASN A 149 21.82 -24.07 1.72
C ASN A 149 20.37 -23.93 2.22
N GLU A 150 19.69 -22.82 1.93
CA GLU A 150 18.28 -22.67 2.31
C GLU A 150 17.46 -23.81 1.73
N PRO A 151 16.66 -24.54 2.54
CA PRO A 151 16.00 -25.77 2.10
C PRO A 151 14.92 -25.50 1.04
N PRO A 152 14.55 -26.51 0.23
CA PRO A 152 13.39 -26.41 -0.64
C PRO A 152 12.14 -26.18 0.22
N GLY A 153 11.26 -25.28 -0.20
CA GLY A 153 10.10 -24.91 0.61
C GLY A 153 9.31 -23.74 0.03
N SER A 154 8.19 -23.44 0.70
CA SER A 154 7.39 -22.25 0.43
C SER A 154 7.66 -21.20 1.49
N PHE A 155 8.25 -20.07 1.07
CA PHE A 155 8.56 -18.94 1.94
C PHE A 155 7.49 -17.87 1.74
N GLN A 156 6.81 -17.48 2.80
CA GLN A 156 5.78 -16.44 2.75
C GLN A 156 6.17 -15.27 3.65
N THR A 157 5.93 -14.04 3.17
CA THR A 157 6.10 -12.83 3.95
C THR A 157 4.98 -11.84 3.63
N THR A 158 4.71 -10.94 4.58
CA THR A 158 3.78 -9.83 4.41
C THR A 158 4.55 -8.53 4.30
N VAL A 159 4.21 -7.73 3.30
CA VAL A 159 4.72 -6.37 3.11
C VAL A 159 3.62 -5.36 3.47
N THR A 160 3.97 -4.38 4.28
CA THR A 160 3.07 -3.32 4.72
C THR A 160 3.47 -2.01 4.06
N TYR A 161 2.46 -1.25 3.58
CA TYR A 161 2.64 0.11 3.11
C TYR A 161 1.84 1.07 3.98
N THR A 162 2.46 2.18 4.34
CA THR A 162 1.81 3.22 5.12
C THR A 162 1.88 4.52 4.35
N LEU A 163 0.72 5.10 4.11
CA LEU A 163 0.60 6.42 3.51
C LEU A 163 0.60 7.47 4.62
N VAL A 164 1.46 8.47 4.51
CA VAL A 164 1.53 9.58 5.46
C VAL A 164 1.51 10.91 4.73
N SER A 165 0.72 11.85 5.25
CA SER A 165 0.89 13.28 4.97
C SER A 165 1.85 13.83 6.03
N PRO A 166 2.98 14.44 5.64
CA PRO A 166 3.85 15.13 6.57
C PRO A 166 3.20 16.41 7.12
#